data_AF-A0A6A0A3F4-F1
#
_entry.id   AF-A0A6A0A3F4-F1
#
_cell.length_a   1.000
_cell.length_b   1.000
_cell.length_c   1.000
_cell.angle_alpha   90.00
_cell.angle_beta   90.00
_cell.angle_gamma   90.00
#
_symmetry.space_group_name_H-M   'P 1'
#
loop_
_entity.id
_entity.type
_entity.pdbx_description
1 polymer ?
#
loop_
_entity_poly.entity_id
_entity_poly.type
_entity_poly.pdbx_seq_one_letter_code
_entity_poly.pdbx_strand_id
1 'polypeptide(L)' 'MHSTTDLYLRVQRLYRERAERDVSAVEAHVNALLARAGRDAGSIPRETIRHYCKNARNLRLV' A
#
# COMPACT_ATOMS: atom_id res chain seq x y z
N MET A 1 14.92 0.29 -18.86
CA MET A 1 14.11 1.27 -19.62
C MET A 1 15.07 2.27 -20.23
N HIS A 2 15.14 2.37 -21.56
CA HIS A 2 15.81 3.51 -22.20
C HIS A 2 14.75 4.60 -22.41
N SER A 3 14.83 5.68 -21.64
CA SER A 3 13.92 6.82 -21.70
C SER A 3 14.66 8.08 -21.30
N THR A 4 14.17 9.25 -21.74
CA THR A 4 14.66 10.52 -21.20
C THR A 4 14.31 10.63 -19.71
N THR A 5 15.06 11.44 -18.98
CA THR A 5 14.86 11.65 -17.54
C THR A 5 13.45 12.12 -17.21
N ASP A 6 12.86 13.02 -18.02
CA ASP A 6 11.48 13.50 -17.81
C ASP A 6 10.45 12.37 -17.91
N LEU A 7 10.53 11.56 -18.98
CA LEU A 7 9.61 10.45 -19.20
C LEU A 7 9.72 9.42 -18.07
N TYR A 8 10.95 9.13 -17.63
CA TYR A 8 11.18 8.23 -16.50
C TYR A 8 10.52 8.75 -15.21
N LEU A 9 10.75 10.02 -14.86
CA LEU A 9 10.19 10.61 -13.65
C LEU A 9 8.66 10.69 -13.70
N ARG A 10 8.07 10.95 -14.87
CA ARG A 10 6.62 10.99 -15.05
C ARG A 10 5.99 9.63 -14.77
N VAL A 11 6.55 8.56 -15.34
CA VAL A 11 6.09 7.20 -15.09
C VAL A 11 6.28 6.83 -13.61
N GLN A 12 7.44 7.16 -13.02
CA GLN A 12 7.69 6.90 -11.61
C GLN A 12 6.66 7.58 -10.70
N ARG A 13 6.31 8.84 -10.95
CA ARG A 13 5.27 9.56 -10.19
C ARG A 13 3.90 8.90 -10.32
N LEU A 14 3.50 8.52 -11.53
CA LEU A 14 2.23 7.84 -11.78
C LEU A 14 2.10 6.56 -10.94
N TYR A 15 3.13 5.72 -10.93
CA TYR A 15 3.11 4.48 -10.13
C TYR A 15 3.16 4.76 -8.62
N ARG A 16 3.89 5.78 -8.16
CA ARG A 16 3.92 6.18 -6.75
C ARG A 16 2.55 6.67 -6.27
N GLU A 17 1.89 7.50 -7.05
CA GLU A 17 0.53 7.99 -6.74
C GLU A 17 -0.47 6.83 -6.69
N ARG A 18 -0.39 5.90 -7.65
CA ARG A 18 -1.24 4.70 -7.65
C ARG A 18 -0.99 3.87 -6.39
N ALA A 19 0.27 3.62 -6.05
CA ALA A 19 0.63 2.86 -4.86
C ALA A 19 0.10 3.51 -3.57
N GLU A 20 0.13 4.84 -3.47
CA GLU A 20 -0.43 5.54 -2.30
C GLU A 20 -1.94 5.38 -2.18
N ARG A 21 -2.67 5.44 -3.31
CA ARG A 21 -4.12 5.18 -3.33
C ARG A 21 -4.44 3.75 -2.91
N ASP A 22 -3.67 2.78 -3.39
CA ASP A 22 -3.85 1.38 -3.03
C ASP A 22 -3.57 1.16 -1.52
N VAL A 23 -2.55 1.81 -0.94
CA VAL A 23 -2.30 1.77 0.52
C VAL A 23 -3.48 2.33 1.30
N SER A 24 -4.03 3.47 0.91
CA SER A 24 -5.20 4.07 1.60
C SER A 24 -6.45 3.19 1.50
N ALA A 25 -6.68 2.53 0.35
CA ALA A 25 -7.80 1.61 0.19
C ALA A 25 -7.67 0.39 1.11
N VAL A 26 -6.46 -0.19 1.21
CA VAL A 26 -6.20 -1.31 2.11
C VAL A 26 -6.30 -0.88 3.57
N GLU A 27 -5.83 0.31 3.95
CA GLU A 27 -5.97 0.84 5.30
C GLU A 27 -7.44 0.97 5.71
N ALA A 28 -8.29 1.55 4.86
CA ALA A 28 -9.72 1.63 5.13
C ALA A 28 -10.34 0.24 5.33
N HIS A 29 -9.92 -0.74 4.53
CA HIS A 29 -10.40 -2.12 4.65
C HIS A 29 -9.94 -2.81 5.94
N VAL A 30 -8.65 -2.67 6.30
CA VAL A 30 -8.08 -3.20 7.55
C VAL A 30 -8.81 -2.62 8.75
N ASN A 31 -9.04 -1.30 8.78
CA ASN A 31 -9.72 -0.63 9.87
C ASN A 31 -11.17 -1.12 10.02
N ALA A 32 -11.87 -1.33 8.92
CA ALA A 32 -13.21 -1.91 8.92
C ALA A 32 -13.22 -3.36 9.46
N LEU A 33 -12.22 -4.17 9.11
CA LEU A 33 -12.07 -5.54 9.63
C LEU A 33 -11.77 -5.55 11.13
N LEU A 34 -10.88 -4.67 11.60
CA LEU A 34 -10.54 -4.54 13.02
C LEU A 34 -11.75 -4.11 13.85
N ALA A 35 -12.50 -3.10 13.39
CA ALA A 35 -13.72 -2.65 14.03
C ALA A 35 -14.77 -3.78 14.15
N ARG A 36 -14.96 -4.55 13.08
CA ARG A 36 -15.86 -5.73 13.08
C ARG A 36 -15.39 -6.83 14.02
N ALA A 37 -14.09 -6.94 14.27
CA ALA A 37 -13.49 -7.88 15.22
C ALA A 37 -13.45 -7.33 16.66
N GLY A 38 -13.99 -6.13 16.93
CA GLY A 38 -13.92 -5.49 18.25
C GLY A 38 -12.52 -5.01 18.65
N ARG A 39 -11.62 -4.85 17.68
CA ARG A 39 -10.25 -4.36 17.88
C ARG A 39 -10.15 -2.88 17.53
N ASP A 40 -9.18 -2.19 18.12
CA ASP A 40 -8.89 -0.81 17.77
C ASP A 40 -8.50 -0.69 16.29
N ALA A 41 -9.19 0.19 15.56
CA ALA A 41 -8.97 0.44 14.15
C ALA A 41 -7.58 1.05 13.88
N GLY A 42 -6.95 1.71 14.85
CA GLY A 42 -5.60 2.26 14.75
C GLY A 42 -4.49 1.27 15.11
N SER A 43 -4.82 0.03 15.50
CA SER A 43 -3.85 -0.91 16.06
C SER A 43 -2.81 -1.43 15.05
N ILE A 44 -3.06 -1.30 13.74
CA ILE A 44 -2.09 -1.62 12.68
C ILE A 44 -1.59 -0.31 12.06
N PRO A 45 -0.30 0.04 12.21
CA PRO A 45 0.25 1.28 11.66
C PRO A 45 0.21 1.31 10.13
N ARG A 46 -0.04 2.49 9.54
CA ARG A 46 0.00 2.71 8.08
C ARG A 46 1.30 2.25 7.42
N GLU A 47 2.44 2.35 8.10
CA GLU A 47 3.72 1.85 7.60
C GLU A 47 3.72 0.32 7.40
N THR A 48 3.09 -0.42 8.32
CA THR A 48 2.93 -1.88 8.20
C THR A 48 2.07 -2.21 6.99
N ILE A 49 0.99 -1.45 6.78
CA ILE A 49 0.10 -1.59 5.62
C ILE A 49 0.83 -1.25 4.32
N ARG A 50 1.66 -0.20 4.31
CA ARG A 50 2.53 0.14 3.17
C ARG A 50 3.52 -0.98 2.85
N HIS A 51 4.16 -1.55 3.87
CA HIS A 51 5.07 -2.68 3.71
C HIS A 51 4.35 -3.91 3.16
N TYR A 52 3.14 -4.18 3.65
CA TYR A 52 2.27 -5.23 3.13
C TYR A 52 1.95 -4.99 1.65
N CYS A 53 1.45 -3.82 1.25
CA CYS A 53 1.10 -3.53 -0.15
C CYS A 53 2.31 -3.68 -1.08
N LYS A 54 3.52 -3.27 -0.65
CA LYS A 54 4.76 -3.44 -1.41
C LYS A 54 5.12 -4.91 -1.64
N ASN A 55 4.78 -5.78 -0.69
CA ASN A 55 5.16 -7.20 -0.69
C ASN A 55 3.97 -8.16 -0.89
N ALA A 56 2.77 -7.66 -1.20
CA ALA A 56 1.55 -8.46 -1.24
C ALA A 56 1.66 -9.68 -2.17
N ARG A 57 2.38 -9.52 -3.30
CA ARG A 57 2.65 -10.62 -4.26
C ARG A 57 3.69 -11.64 -3.80
N ASN A 58 4.44 -11.35 -2.75
CA ASN A 58 5.57 -12.15 -2.23
C ASN A 58 5.25 -12.78 -0.87
N LEU A 59 4.02 -12.68 -0.38
CA LEU A 59 3.62 -13.27 0.89
C LEU A 59 3.81 -14.78 0.85
N ARG A 60 4.45 -15.32 1.88
CA ARG A 60 4.67 -16.76 2.08
C ARG A 60 4.39 -17.08 3.54
N LEU A 61 3.80 -18.24 3.77
CA LEU A 61 3.62 -18.86 5.09
C LEU A 61 4.44 -20.15 5.07
N VAL A 62 5.20 -20.40 6.13
CA VAL A 62 6.00 -21.63 6.30
C VAL A 62 5.48 -22.37 7.52
#